data_AF-A0A101QDC4-F1
#
_entry.id   AF-A0A101QDC4-F1
#
_cell.length_a   1.000
_cell.length_b   1.000
_cell.length_c   1.000
_cell.angle_alpha   90.00
_cell.angle_beta   90.00
_cell.angle_gamma   90.00
#
_symmetry.space_group_name_H-M   'P 1'
#
loop_
_entity.id
_entity.type
_entity.pdbx_description
1 polymer ?
#
loop_
_entity_poly.entity_id
_entity_poly.type
_entity_poly.pdbx_seq_one_letter_code
_entity_poly.pdbx_strand_id
1 'polypeptide(L)' 'MPTLYAVLSAVAAGAGYSVLPRSLCREHLDSGRLAPLHEPEAAPPNTLVLVRRPGAETDPGVVRVRETHRRAARGR' A
#
# COMPACT_ATOMS: atom_id res chain seq x y z
N MET A 1 18.22 1.56 2.43
CA MET A 1 17.29 2.12 1.43
C MET A 1 16.11 2.74 2.16
N PRO A 2 15.66 3.95 1.81
CA PRO A 2 14.47 4.53 2.42
C PRO A 2 13.23 3.77 1.93
N THR A 3 12.52 3.11 2.85
CA THR A 3 11.28 2.39 2.56
C THR A 3 10.25 2.71 3.64
N LEU A 4 8.96 2.60 3.31
CA LEU A 4 7.88 2.76 4.29
C LEU A 4 7.98 1.71 5.41
N TYR A 5 8.49 0.51 5.12
CA TYR A 5 8.75 -0.52 6.13
C TYR A 5 9.86 -0.11 7.10
N ALA A 6 10.92 0.55 6.61
CA ALA A 6 11.98 1.07 7.48
C ALA A 6 11.45 2.20 8.38
N VAL A 7 10.61 3.10 7.84
CA VAL A 7 9.95 4.14 8.64
C VAL A 7 9.01 3.53 9.68
N LEU A 8 8.21 2.54 9.30
CA LEU A 8 7.32 1.82 10.22
C LEU A 8 8.11 1.19 11.37
N SER A 9 9.21 0.50 11.05
CA SER A 9 10.10 -0.12 12.04
C SER A 9 10.70 0.90 13.00
N ALA A 10 11.18 2.03 12.48
CA ALA A 10 11.74 3.11 13.30
C ALA A 10 10.69 3.71 14.25
N VAL A 11 9.48 4.00 13.75
CA VAL A 11 8.38 4.53 14.57
C VAL A 11 7.95 3.51 15.63
N ALA A 12 7.81 2.23 15.27
CA ALA A 12 7.49 1.17 16.22
C ALA A 12 8.58 0.96 17.28
N ALA A 13 9.84 1.31 16.98
CA ALA A 13 10.95 1.32 17.93
C ALA A 13 11.05 2.61 18.76
N GLY A 14 10.11 3.55 18.62
CA GLY A 14 10.05 4.77 19.43
C GLY A 14 10.76 5.99 18.84
N ALA A 15 11.11 5.97 17.54
CA ALA A 15 11.79 7.10 16.89
C ALA A 15 10.90 8.34 16.65
N GLY A 16 9.68 8.39 17.19
CA GLY A 16 8.75 9.51 17.07
C GLY A 16 7.47 9.15 16.33
N TYR A 17 7.03 10.01 15.40
CA TYR A 17 5.78 9.85 14.63
C TYR A 17 6.01 10.03 13.12
N SER A 18 5.10 9.48 12.31
CA SER A 18 5.12 9.61 10.85
C SER A 18 3.74 9.46 10.23
N VAL A 19 3.60 9.82 8.95
CA VAL A 19 2.40 9.59 8.14
C VAL A 19 2.63 8.36 7.28
N LEU A 20 1.82 7.31 7.48
CA LEU A 20 1.99 6.01 6.83
C LEU A 20 0.65 5.47 6.31
N PRO A 21 0.65 4.67 5.22
CA PRO A 21 -0.53 3.97 4.75
C PRO A 21 -1.12 3.06 5.84
N ARG A 22 -2.42 3.20 6.12
CA ARG A 22 -3.13 2.41 7.14
C ARG A 22 -3.00 0.89 6.91
N SER A 23 -2.90 0.46 5.65
CA SER A 23 -2.66 -0.94 5.30
C SER A 23 -1.34 -1.50 5.83
N LEU A 24 -0.29 -0.67 5.96
CA LEU A 24 1.00 -1.07 6.51
C LEU A 24 1.01 -1.08 8.04
N CYS A 25 0.21 -0.20 8.68
CA CYS A 25 0.18 -0.08 10.13
C CYS A 25 -0.79 -1.05 10.82
N ARG A 26 -1.66 -1.75 10.08
CA ARG A 26 -2.83 -2.45 10.63
C ARG A 26 -2.49 -3.39 11.80
N GLU A 27 -1.54 -4.29 11.63
CA GLU A 27 -1.12 -5.21 12.70
C GLU A 27 -0.64 -4.47 13.96
N HIS A 28 0.12 -3.38 13.79
CA HIS A 28 0.67 -2.63 14.91
C HIS A 28 -0.37 -1.75 15.59
N LEU A 29 -1.37 -1.27 14.85
CA LEU A 29 -2.54 -0.58 15.40
C LEU A 29 -3.42 -1.57 16.19
N ASP A 30 -3.70 -2.74 15.61
CA ASP A 30 -4.52 -3.78 16.23
C ASP A 30 -3.85 -4.31 17.52
N SER A 31 -2.52 -4.40 17.56
CA SER A 31 -1.76 -4.81 18.74
C SER A 31 -1.50 -3.69 19.75
N GLY A 32 -1.91 -2.44 19.46
CA GLY A 32 -1.61 -1.27 20.29
C GLY A 32 -0.14 -0.84 20.34
N ARG A 33 0.74 -1.39 19.47
CA ARG A 33 2.14 -0.96 19.35
C ARG A 33 2.26 0.42 18.72
N LEU A 34 1.29 0.78 17.87
CA LEU A 34 1.14 2.11 17.32
C LEU A 34 -0.23 2.67 17.70
N ALA A 35 -0.31 3.98 17.82
CA ALA A 35 -1.55 4.71 18.02
C ALA A 35 -1.76 5.73 16.90
N PRO A 36 -3.00 5.91 16.39
CA PRO A 36 -3.29 6.98 15.45
C PRO A 36 -3.20 8.32 16.18
N LEU A 37 -2.41 9.27 15.63
CA LEU A 37 -2.33 10.64 16.14
C LEU A 37 -3.33 11.58 15.47
N HIS A 38 -3.62 11.33 14.20
CA HIS A 38 -4.57 12.10 13.41
C HIS A 38 -5.21 11.19 12.36
N GLU A 39 -6.53 11.21 12.28
CA GLU A 39 -7.27 10.60 11.19
C GLU A 39 -7.84 11.72 10.31
N PRO A 40 -7.26 11.95 9.11
CA PRO A 40 -7.74 13.01 8.24
C PRO A 40 -9.14 12.68 7.74
N GLU A 41 -9.98 13.72 7.62
CA GLU A 41 -11.38 13.59 7.16
C GLU A 41 -11.48 12.92 5.78
N ALA A 42 -10.46 13.14 4.93
CA ALA A 42 -10.27 12.42 3.69
C ALA A 42 -8.85 11.84 3.61
N ALA A 43 -8.74 10.59 3.18
CA ALA A 43 -7.44 9.99 2.90
C ALA A 43 -6.76 10.72 1.72
N PRO A 44 -5.43 10.95 1.77
CA PRO A 44 -4.70 11.46 0.63
C PRO A 44 -4.92 10.56 -0.61
N PRO A 45 -5.10 11.13 -1.81
CA PRO A 45 -5.32 10.34 -3.01
C PRO A 45 -4.09 9.47 -3.30
N ASN A 46 -4.31 8.17 -3.48
CA ASN A 46 -3.28 7.20 -3.88
C ASN A 46 -3.74 6.44 -5.12
N THR A 47 -3.37 6.95 -6.30
CA THR A 47 -3.73 6.34 -7.57
C THR A 47 -2.73 5.24 -7.94
N LEU A 48 -3.20 4.01 -7.97
CA LEU A 48 -2.42 2.87 -8.45
C LEU A 48 -2.63 2.71 -9.97
N VAL A 49 -1.53 2.60 -10.71
CA VAL A 49 -1.54 2.34 -12.16
C VAL A 49 -0.97 0.95 -12.45
N LEU A 50 -1.61 0.22 -13.35
CA LEU A 50 -1.12 -1.05 -13.86
C LEU A 50 -0.43 -0.79 -15.20
N VAL A 51 0.88 -1.03 -15.25
CA VAL A 51 1.70 -0.80 -16.45
C VAL A 51 2.12 -2.13 -17.06
N ARG A 52 2.14 -2.20 -18.39
CA ARG A 52 2.63 -3.35 -19.16
C ARG A 52 3.64 -2.87 -20.20
N ARG A 53 4.57 -3.74 -20.59
CA ARG A 53 5.50 -3.47 -21.70
C ARG A 53 4.70 -3.36 -23.01
N PRO A 54 4.99 -2.35 -23.87
CA PRO A 54 4.41 -2.29 -25.21
C PRO A 54 4.64 -3.60 -25.98
N GLY A 55 3.61 -4.10 -26.66
CA GLY A 55 3.67 -5.36 -27.41
C GLY A 55 3.42 -6.63 -26.60
N ALA A 56 3.30 -6.55 -25.27
CA ALA A 56 2.95 -7.70 -24.42
C ALA A 56 1.45 -8.05 -24.45
N GLU A 57 0.72 -7.53 -25.44
CA GLU A 57 -0.75 -7.53 -25.48
C GLU A 57 -1.30 -8.90 -25.87
N THR A 58 -0.49 -9.65 -26.63
CA THR A 58 -0.81 -10.97 -27.18
C THR A 58 -0.28 -12.11 -26.32
N ASP A 59 0.57 -11.82 -25.32
CA ASP A 59 1.07 -12.82 -24.38
C ASP A 59 -0.08 -13.28 -23.47
N PRO A 60 -0.49 -14.56 -23.54
CA PRO A 60 -1.62 -15.05 -22.75
C PRO A 60 -1.41 -14.95 -21.23
N GLY A 61 -0.16 -15.07 -20.77
CA GLY A 61 0.21 -14.92 -19.37
C GLY A 61 0.02 -13.48 -18.89
N VAL A 62 0.48 -12.50 -19.68
CA VAL A 62 0.31 -11.07 -19.38
C VAL A 62 -1.17 -10.68 -19.37
N VAL A 63 -1.96 -11.15 -20.33
CA VAL A 63 -3.40 -10.92 -20.37
C VAL A 63 -4.08 -11.48 -19.11
N ARG A 64 -3.75 -12.73 -18.72
CA ARG A 64 -4.33 -13.35 -17.53
C ARG A 64 -4.00 -12.58 -16.25
N VAL A 65 -2.74 -12.18 -16.05
CA VAL A 65 -2.32 -11.40 -14.88
C VAL A 65 -3.01 -10.05 -14.84
N ARG A 66 -3.11 -9.36 -15.99
CA ARG A 66 -3.81 -8.07 -16.12
C ARG A 66 -5.27 -8.20 -15.71
N GLU A 67 -6.00 -9.17 -16.27
CA GLU A 67 -7.42 -9.35 -15.94
C GLU A 67 -7.63 -9.73 -14.47
N THR A 68 -6.71 -10.51 -13.90
CA THR A 68 -6.75 -10.87 -12.48
C THR A 68 -6.61 -9.63 -11.60
N HIS A 69 -5.62 -8.77 -11.88
CA HIS A 69 -5.42 -7.52 -11.15
C HIS A 69 -6.58 -6.54 -11.33
N ARG A 70 -7.11 -6.42 -12.56
CA ARG A 70 -8.29 -5.56 -12.82
C ARG A 70 -9.54 -6.04 -12.09
N ARG A 71 -9.75 -7.35 -11.96
CA ARG A 71 -10.87 -7.91 -11.18
C ARG A 71 -10.69 -7.64 -9.68
N ALA A 72 -9.50 -7.90 -9.14
CA ALA A 72 -9.19 -7.65 -7.73
C ALA A 72 -9.33 -6.17 -7.35
N ALA A 73 -8.96 -5.26 -8.25
CA ALA A 73 -9.06 -3.82 -8.02
C ALA A 73 -10.50 -3.27 -8.04
N ARG A 74 -11.46 -3.96 -8.68
CA ARG A 74 -12.88 -3.54 -8.69
C ARG A 74 -13.63 -3.89 -7.41
N GLY A 75 -13.10 -4.79 -6.59
CA GLY A 75 -13.69 -5.20 -5.31
C GLY A 75 -13.11 -4.46 -4.10
N ARG A 76 -12.39 -3.35 -4.33
CA ARG A 76 -11.79 -2.51 -3.29
C ARG A 76 -12.57 -1.23 -3.11
#